data_AF-A0A0F5LF41-F1
#
_entry.id   AF-A0A0F5LF41-F1
#
_cell.length_a   1.000
_cell.length_b   1.000
_cell.length_c   1.000
_cell.angle_alpha   90.00
_cell.angle_beta   90.00
_cell.angle_gamma   90.00
#
_symmetry.space_group_name_H-M   'P 1'
#
loop_
_entity.id
_entity.type
_entity.pdbx_description
1 polymer ?
#
loop_
_entity_poly.entity_id
_entity_poly.type
_entity_poly.pdbx_seq_one_letter_code
_entity_poly.pdbx_strand_id
1 'polypeptide(L)'
;MSDPITAHHKSRISALIEATNTYGWEDDAIANLKARKPAFWSMCGNSNQFDGLLFSAANRHGAIEAAQDEYEGIFSRRNMDVRGEKHLDKLLPLNHAAVMDLMRAYQAVGTFRTPEELYARTERFERSEAMEAAE
;
A
#
# COMPACT_ATOMS: atom_id res chain seq x y z
N MET A 1 16.67 0.14 -23.47
CA MET A 1 17.40 -0.30 -22.27
C MET A 1 16.53 0.00 -21.07
N SER A 2 16.10 -1.02 -20.32
CA SER A 2 15.34 -0.80 -19.09
C SER A 2 16.29 -0.31 -17.99
N ASP A 3 15.95 0.80 -17.35
CA ASP A 3 16.67 1.35 -16.20
C ASP A 3 16.68 0.33 -15.04
N PRO A 4 17.86 -0.01 -14.46
CA PRO A 4 17.98 -0.97 -13.37
C PRO A 4 17.11 -0.63 -12.15
N ILE A 5 16.83 0.65 -11.88
CA ILE A 5 15.91 1.07 -10.81
C ILE A 5 14.49 0.59 -11.10
N THR A 6 14.08 0.68 -12.36
CA THR A 6 12.76 0.20 -12.81
C THR A 6 12.67 -1.32 -12.71
N ALA A 7 13.74 -2.06 -13.01
CA ALA A 7 13.77 -3.51 -12.88
C ALA A 7 13.62 -3.97 -11.42
N HIS A 8 14.32 -3.29 -10.49
CA HIS A 8 14.20 -3.57 -9.06
C HIS A 8 12.78 -3.32 -8.53
N HIS A 9 12.18 -2.17 -8.84
CA HIS A 9 10.80 -1.87 -8.41
C HIS A 9 9.79 -2.87 -8.97
N LYS A 10 9.94 -3.27 -10.25
CA LYS A 10 9.08 -4.28 -10.87
C LYS A 10 9.19 -5.63 -10.18
N SER A 11 10.40 -6.08 -9.87
CA SER A 11 10.61 -7.34 -9.15
C SER A 11 9.95 -7.35 -7.76
N ARG A 12 10.06 -6.26 -7.00
CA ARG A 12 9.37 -6.13 -5.71
C ARG A 12 7.84 -6.20 -5.84
N ILE A 13 7.29 -5.51 -6.84
CA ILE A 13 5.84 -5.52 -7.09
C ILE A 13 5.37 -6.89 -7.57
N SER A 14 6.13 -7.60 -8.40
CA SER A 14 5.80 -8.98 -8.81
C SER A 14 5.66 -9.92 -7.62
N ALA A 15 6.60 -9.90 -6.66
CA ALA A 15 6.50 -10.70 -5.44
C ALA A 15 5.23 -10.36 -4.63
N LEU A 16 4.83 -9.08 -4.61
CA LEU A 16 3.62 -8.65 -3.92
C LEU A 16 2.33 -9.05 -4.67
N ILE A 17 2.32 -9.04 -6.00
CA ILE A 17 1.20 -9.53 -6.82
C ILE A 17 0.93 -11.00 -6.46
N GLU A 18 1.97 -11.83 -6.46
CA GLU A 18 1.89 -13.25 -6.16
C GLU A 18 1.42 -13.49 -4.71
N ALA A 19 2.04 -12.82 -3.74
CA ALA A 19 1.72 -12.98 -2.33
C ALA A 19 0.31 -12.49 -1.93
N THR A 20 -0.25 -11.53 -2.66
CA THR A 20 -1.54 -10.90 -2.32
C THR A 20 -2.67 -11.24 -3.30
N ASN A 21 -2.35 -11.87 -4.43
CA ASN A 21 -3.26 -12.12 -5.55
C ASN A 21 -3.98 -10.83 -6.02
N THR A 22 -3.24 -9.71 -6.05
CA THR A 22 -3.72 -8.37 -6.44
C THR A 22 -3.10 -7.98 -7.77
N TYR A 23 -3.89 -7.54 -8.75
CA TYR A 23 -3.42 -7.20 -10.11
C TYR A 23 -3.95 -5.85 -10.59
N GLY A 24 -3.23 -5.22 -11.51
CA GLY A 24 -3.72 -4.07 -12.31
C GLY A 24 -3.52 -2.70 -11.67
N TRP A 25 -2.72 -2.63 -10.61
CA TRP A 25 -2.43 -1.39 -9.87
C TRP A 25 -0.93 -1.08 -9.78
N GLU A 26 -0.12 -1.77 -10.59
CA GLU A 26 1.34 -1.71 -10.57
C GLU A 26 1.86 -0.36 -11.02
N ASP A 27 1.22 0.24 -12.04
CA ASP A 27 1.75 1.40 -12.74
C ASP A 27 1.84 2.64 -11.85
N ASP A 28 0.81 2.93 -11.07
CA ASP A 28 0.79 4.09 -10.15
C ASP A 28 1.82 3.92 -9.03
N ALA A 29 1.94 2.70 -8.46
CA ALA A 29 2.94 2.39 -7.45
C ALA A 29 4.37 2.56 -8.01
N ILE A 30 4.63 2.06 -9.22
CA ILE A 30 5.93 2.23 -9.91
C ILE A 30 6.21 3.70 -10.18
N ALA A 31 5.22 4.46 -10.63
CA ALA A 31 5.36 5.89 -10.91
C ALA A 31 5.74 6.65 -9.63
N ASN A 32 5.08 6.36 -8.50
CA ASN A 32 5.40 6.99 -7.23
C ASN A 32 6.77 6.59 -6.66
N LEU A 33 7.16 5.32 -6.81
CA LEU A 33 8.50 4.87 -6.44
C LEU A 33 9.59 5.66 -7.20
N LYS A 34 9.40 5.89 -8.50
CA LYS A 34 10.30 6.72 -9.31
C LYS A 34 10.30 8.19 -8.88
N ALA A 35 9.13 8.72 -8.57
CA ALA A 35 8.96 10.10 -8.13
C ALA A 35 9.34 10.34 -6.65
N ARG A 36 9.74 9.30 -5.91
CA ARG A 36 9.98 9.34 -4.45
C ARG A 36 8.77 9.86 -3.66
N LYS A 37 7.57 9.64 -4.18
CA LYS A 37 6.30 9.90 -3.50
C LYS A 37 5.85 8.66 -2.72
N PRO A 38 4.95 8.79 -1.74
CA PRO A 38 4.34 7.64 -1.09
C PRO A 38 3.81 6.63 -2.11
N ALA A 39 4.35 5.42 -2.06
CA ALA A 39 3.94 4.29 -2.88
C ALA A 39 3.46 3.15 -1.98
N PHE A 40 2.27 2.64 -2.25
CA PHE A 40 1.61 1.63 -1.44
C PHE A 40 1.23 0.41 -2.28
N TRP A 41 1.19 -0.74 -1.62
CA TRP A 41 0.50 -1.94 -2.09
C TRP A 41 -0.63 -2.30 -1.13
N SER A 42 -1.42 -3.31 -1.49
CA SER A 42 -2.58 -3.76 -0.72
C SER A 42 -2.48 -5.24 -0.38
N MET A 43 -2.83 -5.61 0.86
CA MET A 43 -3.06 -7.01 1.25
C MET A 43 -4.44 -7.52 0.82
N CYS A 44 -5.34 -6.62 0.46
CA CYS A 44 -6.64 -6.98 -0.08
C CYS A 44 -6.47 -7.24 -1.58
N GLY A 45 -6.57 -8.50 -1.98
CA GLY A 45 -6.80 -8.85 -3.38
C GLY A 45 -8.13 -8.29 -3.90
N ASN A 46 -8.58 -8.75 -5.06
CA ASN A 46 -9.80 -8.27 -5.73
C ASN A 46 -11.13 -8.44 -4.93
N SER A 47 -11.08 -9.02 -3.72
CA SER A 47 -12.26 -9.32 -2.90
C SER A 47 -12.75 -8.15 -2.04
N ASN A 48 -11.96 -7.08 -1.83
CA ASN A 48 -12.42 -5.91 -1.08
C ASN A 48 -12.35 -4.62 -1.90
N GLN A 49 -13.44 -4.33 -2.61
CA GLN A 49 -13.56 -3.19 -3.52
C GLN A 49 -13.27 -1.84 -2.84
N PHE A 50 -13.68 -1.64 -1.58
CA PHE A 50 -13.51 -0.35 -0.90
C PHE A 50 -12.06 -0.10 -0.47
N ASP A 51 -11.39 -1.12 0.06
CA ASP A 51 -9.95 -1.04 0.34
C ASP A 51 -9.17 -0.83 -0.95
N GLY A 52 -9.62 -1.50 -2.02
CA GLY A 52 -9.15 -1.33 -3.40
C GLY A 52 -9.13 0.13 -3.86
N LEU A 53 -10.27 0.79 -3.71
CA LEU A 53 -10.44 2.20 -4.06
C LEU A 53 -9.52 3.10 -3.22
N LEU A 54 -9.43 2.85 -1.92
CA LEU A 54 -8.62 3.66 -1.02
C LEU A 54 -7.13 3.60 -1.39
N PHE A 55 -6.55 2.41 -1.59
CA PHE A 55 -5.13 2.32 -1.92
C PHE A 55 -4.83 2.84 -3.35
N SER A 56 -5.75 2.64 -4.29
CA SER A 56 -5.64 3.21 -5.63
C SER A 56 -5.57 4.74 -5.57
N ALA A 57 -6.48 5.38 -4.82
CA ALA A 57 -6.41 6.82 -4.61
C ALA A 57 -5.16 7.24 -3.82
N ALA A 58 -4.72 6.46 -2.83
CA ALA A 58 -3.51 6.78 -2.07
C ALA A 58 -2.27 6.82 -2.99
N ASN A 59 -2.17 5.91 -3.96
CA ASN A 59 -1.13 5.97 -4.99
C ASN A 59 -1.38 7.12 -5.98
N ARG A 60 -2.60 7.31 -6.51
CA ARG A 60 -2.88 8.41 -7.45
C ARG A 60 -2.54 9.78 -6.88
N HIS A 61 -2.82 10.02 -5.60
CA HIS A 61 -2.51 11.28 -4.91
C HIS A 61 -1.10 11.31 -4.32
N GLY A 62 -0.53 10.14 -4.02
CA GLY A 62 0.70 10.01 -3.22
C GLY A 62 0.49 10.47 -1.77
N ALA A 63 -0.71 10.26 -1.20
CA ALA A 63 -1.04 10.59 0.19
C ALA A 63 -2.32 9.84 0.64
N ILE A 64 -2.31 9.26 1.85
CA ILE A 64 -3.46 8.57 2.44
C ILE A 64 -4.59 9.54 2.79
N GLU A 65 -4.26 10.69 3.39
CA GLU A 65 -5.26 11.68 3.81
C GLU A 65 -6.11 12.17 2.63
N ALA A 66 -5.45 12.53 1.51
CA ALA A 66 -6.15 12.95 0.29
C ALA A 66 -7.05 11.84 -0.28
N ALA A 67 -6.66 10.57 -0.15
CA ALA A 67 -7.46 9.43 -0.57
C ALA A 67 -8.68 9.20 0.35
N GLN A 68 -8.51 9.40 1.66
CA GLN A 68 -9.58 9.34 2.64
C GLN A 68 -10.60 10.45 2.38
N ASP A 69 -10.15 11.68 2.14
CA ASP A 69 -11.02 12.83 1.84
C ASP A 69 -11.82 12.61 0.55
N GLU A 70 -11.23 12.03 -0.49
CA GLU A 70 -11.94 11.72 -1.73
C GLU A 70 -13.08 10.71 -1.50
N TYR A 71 -12.85 9.69 -0.67
CA TYR A 71 -13.77 8.57 -0.51
C TYR A 71 -14.67 8.65 0.73
N GLU A 72 -14.53 9.65 1.59
CA GLU A 72 -15.33 9.83 2.80
C GLU A 72 -16.83 9.73 2.49
N GLY A 73 -17.32 10.49 1.52
CA GLY A 73 -18.74 10.47 1.14
C GLY A 73 -19.23 9.11 0.61
N ILE A 74 -18.36 8.32 -0.03
CA ILE A 74 -18.72 6.98 -0.54
C ILE A 74 -18.80 5.98 0.62
N PHE A 75 -17.86 6.02 1.55
CA PHE A 75 -17.83 5.15 2.72
C PHE A 75 -18.98 5.46 3.68
N SER A 76 -19.26 6.74 3.95
CA SER A 76 -20.36 7.15 4.84
C SER A 76 -21.73 6.68 4.34
N ARG A 77 -21.97 6.69 3.02
CA ARG A 77 -23.20 6.14 2.41
C ARG A 77 -23.40 4.64 2.66
N ARG A 78 -22.34 3.93 3.02
CA ARG A 78 -22.34 2.49 3.36
C ARG A 78 -22.22 2.25 4.87
N ASN A 79 -22.34 3.30 5.68
CA ASN A 79 -22.14 3.25 7.13
C ASN A 79 -20.74 2.71 7.50
N MET A 80 -19.74 3.06 6.71
CA MET A 80 -18.33 2.72 6.92
C MET A 80 -17.55 4.00 7.21
N ASP A 81 -16.49 3.85 8.00
CA ASP A 81 -15.52 4.90 8.28
C ASP A 81 -14.25 4.65 7.48
N VAL A 82 -13.97 5.51 6.49
CA VAL A 82 -12.76 5.43 5.64
C VAL A 82 -11.47 5.69 6.44
N ARG A 83 -11.59 6.40 7.57
CA ARG A 83 -10.48 6.70 8.48
C ARG A 83 -10.32 5.60 9.53
N GLY A 84 -11.08 4.51 9.48
CA GLY A 84 -10.91 3.41 10.41
C GLY A 84 -9.56 2.69 10.26
N GLU A 85 -8.95 2.30 11.39
CA GLU A 85 -7.66 1.57 11.44
C GLU A 85 -7.65 0.35 10.51
N LYS A 86 -8.79 -0.37 10.42
CA LYS A 86 -8.94 -1.57 9.59
C LYS A 86 -8.57 -1.38 8.11
N HIS A 87 -8.66 -0.16 7.59
CA HIS A 87 -8.31 0.17 6.20
C HIS A 87 -6.81 0.44 6.06
N LEU A 88 -6.20 1.11 7.05
CA LEU A 88 -4.75 1.29 7.14
C LEU A 88 -4.03 -0.04 7.32
N ASP A 89 -4.66 -0.96 8.08
CA ASP A 89 -4.24 -2.34 8.25
C ASP A 89 -4.24 -3.14 6.96
N LYS A 90 -4.59 -2.57 5.80
CA LYS A 90 -4.49 -3.23 4.48
C LYS A 90 -3.38 -2.67 3.60
N LEU A 91 -2.82 -1.52 3.94
CA LEU A 91 -1.76 -0.88 3.18
C LEU A 91 -0.39 -1.45 3.51
N LEU A 92 0.39 -1.73 2.47
CA LEU A 92 1.79 -2.14 2.54
C LEU A 92 2.66 -1.01 1.99
N PRO A 93 3.42 -0.28 2.81
CA PRO A 93 4.26 0.80 2.32
C PRO A 93 5.49 0.27 1.56
N LEU A 94 5.76 0.81 0.37
CA LEU A 94 6.84 0.33 -0.50
C LEU A 94 8.13 1.16 -0.39
N ASN A 95 8.05 2.35 0.19
CA ASN A 95 9.18 3.24 0.40
C ASN A 95 9.05 4.05 1.70
N HIS A 96 10.10 4.80 2.04
CA HIS A 96 10.14 5.60 3.25
C HIS A 96 9.02 6.64 3.33
N ALA A 97 8.72 7.30 2.20
CA ALA A 97 7.66 8.30 2.14
C ALA A 97 6.29 7.68 2.51
N ALA A 98 5.99 6.48 2.00
CA ALA A 98 4.79 5.73 2.34
C ALA A 98 4.76 5.29 3.81
N VAL A 99 5.90 4.87 4.37
CA VAL A 99 5.99 4.51 5.80
C VAL A 99 5.65 5.71 6.68
N MET A 100 6.23 6.87 6.40
CA MET A 100 5.97 8.09 7.17
C MET A 100 4.54 8.58 7.01
N ASP A 101 3.97 8.47 5.81
CA ASP A 101 2.58 8.83 5.53
C ASP A 101 1.60 7.89 6.26
N LEU A 102 1.83 6.58 6.21
CA LEU A 102 1.03 5.58 6.91
C LEU A 102 1.13 5.72 8.43
N MET A 103 2.33 6.01 8.95
CA MET A 103 2.52 6.28 10.38
C MET A 103 1.67 7.48 10.84
N ARG A 104 1.65 8.57 10.07
CA ARG A 104 0.80 9.75 10.37
C ARG A 104 -0.68 9.40 10.31
N ALA A 105 -1.10 8.59 9.34
CA ALA A 105 -2.49 8.13 9.25
C ALA A 105 -2.89 7.31 10.48
N TYR A 106 -2.05 6.39 10.97
CA TYR A 106 -2.30 5.67 12.22
C TYR A 106 -2.41 6.64 13.42
N GLN A 107 -1.50 7.61 13.52
CA GLN A 107 -1.53 8.62 14.59
C GLN A 107 -2.82 9.43 14.58
N ALA A 108 -3.32 9.81 13.40
CA ALA A 108 -4.57 10.56 13.25
C ALA A 108 -5.80 9.79 13.73
N VAL A 109 -5.77 8.45 13.72
CA VAL A 109 -6.87 7.58 14.18
C VAL A 109 -6.68 7.13 15.64
N GLY A 110 -5.65 7.65 16.32
CA GLY A 110 -5.38 7.42 17.73
C GLY A 110 -4.51 6.20 18.03
N THR A 111 -3.90 5.58 17.02
CA THR A 111 -2.98 4.44 17.20
C THR A 111 -1.56 4.78 16.77
N PHE A 112 -0.59 4.15 17.41
CA PHE A 112 0.83 4.40 17.14
C PHE A 112 1.44 3.14 16.54
N ARG A 113 2.11 3.30 15.39
CA ARG A 113 2.91 2.28 14.73
C ARG A 113 4.30 2.85 14.50
N THR A 114 5.35 2.05 14.69
CA THR A 114 6.70 2.54 14.40
C THR A 114 7.03 2.40 12.92
N PRO A 115 7.93 3.23 12.36
CA PRO A 115 8.41 3.05 11.01
C PRO A 115 8.96 1.63 10.74
N GLU A 116 9.66 1.05 11.72
CA GLU A 116 10.25 -0.29 11.64
C GLU A 116 9.18 -1.38 11.52
N GLU A 117 8.09 -1.28 12.30
CA GLU A 117 6.96 -2.19 12.21
C GLU A 117 6.31 -2.14 10.83
N LEU A 118 6.11 -0.92 10.30
CA LEU A 118 5.48 -0.70 9.00
C LEU A 118 6.36 -1.18 7.84
N TYR A 119 7.68 -1.01 7.93
CA TYR A 119 8.63 -1.57 6.96
C TYR A 119 8.62 -3.11 6.98
N ALA A 120 8.78 -3.69 8.16
CA ALA A 120 8.83 -5.14 8.34
C ALA A 120 7.56 -5.82 7.82
N ARG A 121 6.43 -5.11 7.87
CA ARG A 121 5.17 -5.61 7.35
C ARG A 121 5.22 -5.88 5.84
N THR A 122 5.73 -4.96 5.04
CA THR A 122 5.90 -5.18 3.58
C THR A 122 6.94 -6.25 3.31
N GLU A 123 8.07 -6.22 4.03
CA GLU A 123 9.15 -7.20 3.86
C GLU A 123 8.70 -8.64 4.11
N ARG A 124 7.75 -8.87 5.02
CA ARG A 124 7.21 -10.21 5.28
C ARG A 124 6.52 -10.81 4.05
N PHE A 125 5.79 -10.00 3.29
CA PHE A 125 5.15 -10.45 2.04
C PHE A 125 6.15 -10.62 0.91
N GLU A 126 7.18 -9.78 0.85
CA GLU A 126 8.26 -9.94 -0.13
C GLU A 126 9.13 -11.18 0.16
N ARG A 127 9.22 -11.61 1.43
CA ARG A 127 10.06 -12.74 1.87
C ARG A 127 9.34 -14.07 2.06
N SER A 128 8.01 -14.10 2.18
CA SER A 128 7.26 -15.37 2.31
C SER A 128 7.54 -16.32 1.14
N GLU A 129 7.91 -15.77 -0.02
CA GLU A 129 8.33 -16.49 -1.23
C GLU A 129 9.74 -17.10 -1.16
N ALA A 130 10.68 -16.47 -0.44
CA ALA A 130 12.07 -16.95 -0.39
C ALA A 130 12.21 -18.29 0.37
N MET A 131 11.19 -18.65 1.16
CA MET A 131 11.18 -19.87 1.96
C MET A 131 10.44 -21.03 1.27
N GLU A 132 9.37 -20.76 0.50
CA GLU A 132 8.65 -21.81 -0.25
C GLU A 132 9.37 -22.23 -1.54
N ALA A 133 10.18 -21.38 -2.16
CA ALA A 133 11.00 -21.74 -3.32
C ALA A 133 12.31 -22.49 -2.99
N ALA A 134 12.58 -22.73 -1.70
CA ALA A 134 13.78 -23.39 -1.18
C ALA A 134 13.52 -24.82 -0.64
N GLU A 135 12.29 -25.32 -0.73
CA GLU A 135 11.88 -26.71 -0.42
C GLU A 135 11.64 -27.52 -1.71
#